data_AF-A0AAE1VLT7-F1
#
_entry.id   AF-A0AAE1VLT7-F1
#
_cell.length_a   1.000
_cell.length_b   1.000
_cell.length_c   1.000
_cell.angle_alpha   90.00
_cell.angle_beta   90.00
_cell.angle_gamma   90.00
#
_symmetry.space_group_name_H-M   'P 1'
#
loop_
_entity.id
_entity.type
_entity.pdbx_description
1 polymer ?
#
loop_
_entity_poly.entity_id
_entity_poly.type
_entity_poly.pdbx_seq_one_letter_code
_entity_poly.pdbx_strand_id
1 'polypeptide(L)'
;MLSVPNTVFEDEIKWYTTEPKRGQLNYTLADQLLEFVRRNQITVRGHNIFWEDPKYTPGWVQNLTDSELKSAVNSRIQTKAGTKCHTGILQDSAPKDPLATLFLNEFNVVESSDSSSTIDKYISKMMELKEDGMSINGIGLEEVDISDTFSKETQAIYLEQVLREGFSHPGVDGIMLWSAIRRNKCYRMCLTDPDLNNLPTGDVVDKLLKEWDTGVVKGQTDEHGSYSFYGFLGEYKVTASYGGKVVDAAFSLSRSDETKHFSLQLPVTST
;
A
#
# COMPACT_ATOMS: atom_id res chain seq x y z
N MET A 1 4.12 -3.76 -15.59
CA MET A 1 4.03 -4.05 -14.14
C MET A 1 2.74 -4.81 -13.90
N LEU A 2 2.76 -6.05 -13.41
CA LEU A 2 1.55 -6.52 -12.73
C LEU A 2 1.60 -5.86 -11.35
N SER A 3 0.98 -4.68 -11.23
CA SER A 3 0.68 -4.14 -9.91
C SER A 3 -0.08 -5.25 -9.19
N VAL A 4 0.48 -5.79 -8.11
CA VAL A 4 -0.27 -6.74 -7.30
C VAL A 4 -1.44 -5.92 -6.74
N PRO A 5 -2.68 -6.23 -7.11
CA PRO A 5 -3.82 -5.44 -6.66
C PRO A 5 -3.83 -5.44 -5.14
N ASN A 6 -3.89 -4.26 -4.54
CA ASN A 6 -3.88 -4.07 -3.09
C ASN A 6 -5.19 -3.39 -2.65
N THR A 7 -5.68 -3.71 -1.46
CA THR A 7 -6.89 -3.12 -0.91
C THR A 7 -6.77 -2.89 0.61
N VAL A 8 -7.64 -2.03 1.12
CA VAL A 8 -7.81 -1.74 2.54
C VAL A 8 -9.29 -1.92 2.85
N PHE A 9 -9.61 -2.57 3.96
CA PHE A 9 -10.98 -2.66 4.44
C PHE A 9 -11.35 -1.39 5.19
N GLU A 10 -12.50 -0.79 4.83
CA GLU A 10 -12.93 0.50 5.35
C GLU A 10 -13.13 0.46 6.86
N ASP A 11 -13.81 -0.57 7.37
CA ASP A 11 -14.23 -0.62 8.78
C ASP A 11 -14.06 -2.00 9.44
N GLU A 12 -13.91 -3.05 8.64
CA GLU A 12 -14.17 -4.43 9.05
C GLU A 12 -13.15 -5.00 10.04
N ILE A 13 -12.00 -4.34 10.15
CA ILE A 13 -10.92 -4.71 11.06
C ILE A 13 -10.69 -3.67 12.17
N LYS A 14 -11.41 -2.55 12.17
CA LYS A 14 -11.32 -1.51 13.20
C LYS A 14 -11.79 -2.02 14.57
N TRP A 15 -11.32 -1.40 15.65
CA TRP A 15 -11.56 -1.90 17.01
C TRP A 15 -13.05 -1.88 17.37
N TYR A 16 -13.77 -0.82 17.04
CA TYR A 16 -15.22 -0.74 17.28
C TYR A 16 -16.04 -1.81 16.56
N THR A 17 -15.59 -2.27 15.40
CA THR A 17 -16.26 -3.33 14.64
C THR A 17 -15.95 -4.71 15.22
N THR A 18 -14.67 -4.94 15.55
CA THR A 18 -14.16 -6.28 15.92
C THR A 18 -14.29 -6.60 17.40
N GLU A 19 -14.39 -5.59 18.27
CA GLU A 19 -14.57 -5.75 19.72
C GLU A 19 -15.40 -4.59 20.33
N PRO A 20 -16.68 -4.46 19.96
CA PRO A 20 -17.54 -3.38 20.46
C PRO A 20 -17.74 -3.43 21.99
N LYS A 21 -17.62 -4.62 22.59
CA LYS A 21 -17.63 -4.85 24.03
C LYS A 21 -16.41 -5.67 24.41
N ARG A 22 -15.75 -5.31 25.51
CA ARG A 22 -14.52 -5.96 25.98
C ARG A 22 -14.69 -7.49 26.02
N GLY A 23 -13.79 -8.20 25.35
CA GLY A 23 -13.78 -9.66 25.26
C GLY A 23 -14.80 -10.27 24.30
N GLN A 24 -15.68 -9.48 23.66
CA GLN A 24 -16.64 -9.95 22.66
C GLN A 24 -16.09 -9.71 21.25
N LEU A 25 -15.24 -10.64 20.81
CA LEU A 25 -14.58 -10.56 19.51
C LEU A 25 -15.49 -11.06 18.39
N ASN A 26 -15.55 -10.31 17.28
CA ASN A 26 -16.22 -10.74 16.04
C ASN A 26 -15.36 -10.38 14.82
N TYR A 27 -14.81 -11.40 14.16
CA TYR A 27 -14.01 -11.24 12.94
C TYR A 27 -14.70 -11.79 11.69
N THR A 28 -15.95 -12.24 11.80
CA THR A 28 -16.63 -13.00 10.74
C THR A 28 -16.60 -12.30 9.39
N LEU A 29 -16.91 -10.99 9.37
CA LEU A 29 -16.92 -10.20 8.14
C LEU A 29 -15.50 -10.01 7.59
N ALA A 30 -14.54 -9.68 8.45
CA ALA A 30 -13.14 -9.56 8.06
C ALA A 30 -12.57 -10.89 7.53
N ASP A 31 -12.93 -12.03 8.11
CA ASP A 31 -12.54 -13.36 7.63
C ASP A 31 -13.09 -13.63 6.22
N GLN A 32 -14.36 -13.29 5.97
CA GLN A 32 -14.98 -13.46 4.66
C GLN A 32 -14.32 -12.58 3.59
N LEU A 33 -14.00 -11.33 3.92
CA LEU A 33 -13.31 -10.42 3.00
C LEU A 33 -11.86 -10.88 2.73
N LEU A 34 -11.14 -11.34 3.76
CA LEU A 34 -9.79 -11.92 3.59
C LEU A 34 -9.80 -13.16 2.69
N GLU A 35 -10.83 -14.00 2.80
CA GLU A 35 -10.96 -15.15 1.91
C GLU A 35 -11.25 -14.72 0.46
N PHE A 36 -12.06 -13.68 0.28
CA PHE A 36 -12.35 -13.12 -1.05
C PHE A 36 -11.10 -12.57 -1.72
N VAL A 37 -10.38 -11.66 -1.06
CA VAL A 37 -9.16 -11.04 -1.62
C VAL A 37 -8.07 -12.09 -1.87
N ARG A 38 -7.92 -13.07 -0.99
CA ARG A 38 -6.98 -14.19 -1.16
C ARG A 38 -7.29 -15.01 -2.41
N ARG A 39 -8.56 -15.35 -2.65
CA ARG A 39 -8.99 -16.09 -3.86
C ARG A 39 -8.72 -15.31 -5.15
N ASN A 40 -8.72 -13.99 -5.08
CA ASN A 40 -8.49 -13.11 -6.22
C ASN A 40 -7.04 -12.60 -6.31
N GLN A 41 -6.12 -13.14 -5.50
CA GLN A 41 -4.71 -12.72 -5.49
C GLN A 41 -4.52 -11.21 -5.22
N ILE A 42 -5.42 -10.64 -4.42
CA ILE A 42 -5.38 -9.25 -3.96
C ILE A 42 -4.71 -9.24 -2.59
N THR A 43 -3.68 -8.41 -2.42
CA THR A 43 -3.05 -8.17 -1.12
C THR A 43 -3.90 -7.21 -0.29
N VAL A 44 -3.83 -7.35 1.03
CA VAL A 44 -4.56 -6.46 1.96
C VAL A 44 -3.58 -5.74 2.86
N ARG A 45 -3.84 -4.46 3.06
CA ARG A 45 -3.23 -3.67 4.12
C ARG A 45 -4.17 -3.54 5.32
N GLY A 46 -3.63 -3.80 6.50
CA GLY A 46 -4.32 -3.64 7.77
C GLY A 46 -4.56 -2.18 8.14
N HIS A 47 -5.83 -1.78 8.28
CA HIS A 47 -6.23 -0.46 8.75
C HIS A 47 -7.46 -0.57 9.69
N ASN A 48 -7.33 -0.43 10.99
CA ASN A 48 -6.13 -0.22 11.80
C ASN A 48 -6.20 -1.00 13.13
N ILE A 49 -5.08 -1.07 13.83
CA ILE A 49 -5.02 -1.73 15.15
C ILE A 49 -5.65 -0.84 16.23
N PHE A 50 -5.35 0.45 16.22
CA PHE A 50 -5.84 1.43 17.18
C PHE A 50 -6.01 2.78 16.48
N TRP A 51 -7.10 3.47 16.82
CA TRP A 51 -7.38 4.85 16.43
C TRP A 51 -7.69 5.63 17.71
N GLU A 52 -6.96 6.71 17.97
CA GLU A 52 -7.06 7.52 19.18
C GLU A 52 -8.28 8.47 19.19
N ASP A 53 -8.94 8.68 18.06
CA ASP A 53 -10.17 9.48 18.00
C ASP A 53 -11.25 8.85 18.92
N PRO A 54 -11.73 9.57 19.95
CA PRO A 54 -12.75 9.08 20.86
C PRO A 54 -14.05 8.66 20.17
N LYS A 55 -14.36 9.23 18.99
CA LYS A 55 -15.53 8.83 18.18
C LYS A 55 -15.42 7.40 17.67
N TYR A 56 -14.21 6.96 17.34
CA TYR A 56 -13.93 5.66 16.74
C TYR A 56 -13.25 4.69 17.74
N THR A 57 -13.15 5.07 19.01
CA THR A 57 -12.64 4.20 20.08
C THR A 57 -13.81 3.56 20.83
N PRO A 58 -13.83 2.23 21.06
CA PRO A 58 -14.87 1.60 21.87
C PRO A 58 -14.97 2.23 23.26
N GLY A 59 -16.18 2.46 23.78
CA GLY A 59 -16.36 3.15 25.06
C GLY A 59 -15.68 2.47 26.25
N TRP A 60 -15.47 1.14 26.20
CA TRP A 60 -14.73 0.42 27.24
C TRP A 60 -13.22 0.66 27.19
N VAL A 61 -12.66 1.00 26.01
CA VAL A 61 -11.25 1.35 25.82
C VAL A 61 -11.01 2.77 26.34
N GLN A 62 -11.94 3.70 26.13
CA GLN A 62 -11.85 5.08 26.60
C GLN A 62 -11.78 5.21 28.14
N ASN A 63 -12.27 4.20 28.86
CA ASN A 63 -12.31 4.19 30.32
C ASN A 63 -11.11 3.46 30.96
N LEU A 64 -10.11 3.05 30.17
CA LEU A 64 -8.92 2.37 30.68
C LEU A 64 -7.90 3.36 31.23
N THR A 65 -7.17 2.96 32.26
CA THR A 65 -5.93 3.65 32.67
C THR A 65 -4.81 3.42 31.64
N ASP A 66 -3.75 4.24 31.65
CA ASP A 66 -2.63 4.13 30.70
C ASP A 66 -2.01 2.72 30.66
N SER A 67 -1.86 2.08 31.83
CA SER A 67 -1.30 0.72 31.93
C SER A 67 -2.26 -0.34 31.36
N GLU A 68 -3.55 -0.19 31.59
CA GLU A 68 -4.59 -1.06 31.05
C GLU A 68 -4.76 -0.86 29.53
N LEU A 69 -4.67 0.38 29.06
CA LEU A 69 -4.71 0.71 27.63
C LEU A 69 -3.50 0.09 26.92
N LYS A 70 -2.29 0.27 27.46
CA LYS A 70 -1.07 -0.36 26.93
C LYS A 70 -1.20 -1.88 26.89
N SER A 71 -1.77 -2.48 27.93
CA SER A 71 -2.04 -3.92 27.97
C SER A 71 -3.08 -4.36 26.92
N ALA A 72 -4.16 -3.59 26.76
CA ALA A 72 -5.21 -3.87 25.79
C ALA A 72 -4.71 -3.75 24.33
N VAL A 73 -3.94 -2.70 24.02
CA VAL A 73 -3.30 -2.51 22.71
C VAL A 73 -2.32 -3.64 22.43
N ASN A 74 -1.45 -3.99 23.38
CA ASN A 74 -0.51 -5.10 23.24
C ASN A 74 -1.22 -6.44 23.02
N SER A 75 -2.29 -6.69 23.77
CA SER A 75 -3.13 -7.88 23.58
C SER A 75 -3.71 -7.89 22.17
N ARG A 76 -4.27 -6.77 21.69
CA ARG A 76 -4.82 -6.65 20.34
C ARG A 76 -3.78 -6.90 19.25
N ILE A 77 -2.57 -6.35 19.39
CA ILE A 77 -1.42 -6.61 18.51
C ILE A 77 -1.06 -8.11 18.49
N GLN A 78 -1.19 -8.81 19.61
CA GLN A 78 -0.88 -10.24 19.72
C GLN A 78 -2.04 -11.16 19.31
N THR A 79 -3.26 -10.63 19.17
CA THR A 79 -4.46 -11.39 18.77
C THR A 79 -4.63 -11.47 17.25
N LYS A 80 -5.69 -12.16 16.80
CA LYS A 80 -6.12 -12.21 15.40
C LYS A 80 -6.24 -10.83 14.74
N ALA A 81 -6.60 -9.77 15.47
CA ALA A 81 -6.59 -8.41 14.93
C ALA A 81 -5.19 -7.96 14.51
N GLY A 82 -4.17 -8.20 15.33
CA GLY A 82 -2.79 -7.89 14.99
C GLY A 82 -2.27 -8.74 13.83
N THR A 83 -2.58 -10.04 13.77
CA THR A 83 -2.24 -10.89 12.62
C THR A 83 -2.87 -10.40 11.31
N LYS A 84 -4.13 -9.94 11.37
CA LYS A 84 -4.86 -9.37 10.23
C LYS A 84 -4.33 -8.00 9.81
N CYS A 85 -3.79 -7.24 10.75
CA CYS A 85 -3.18 -5.94 10.44
C CYS A 85 -1.71 -6.04 10.01
N HIS A 86 -1.01 -7.14 10.32
CA HIS A 86 0.42 -7.30 10.05
C HIS A 86 0.74 -7.78 8.62
N THR A 87 -0.11 -8.50 7.90
CA THR A 87 0.38 -9.17 6.67
C THR A 87 -0.58 -9.21 5.49
N GLY A 88 -0.02 -8.85 4.32
CA GLY A 88 -0.62 -9.01 3.01
C GLY A 88 -0.70 -10.45 2.50
N ILE A 89 -0.13 -11.44 3.18
CA ILE A 89 -0.35 -12.88 2.93
C ILE A 89 0.05 -13.61 4.21
N LEU A 90 -0.85 -14.24 4.99
CA LEU A 90 -0.42 -15.33 5.87
C LEU A 90 -1.47 -16.43 6.14
N GLN A 91 -0.97 -17.65 5.95
CA GLN A 91 -1.46 -18.94 6.43
C GLN A 91 -1.70 -18.93 7.95
N ASP A 92 -2.73 -19.66 8.38
CA ASP A 92 -3.31 -19.80 9.73
C ASP A 92 -2.36 -20.22 10.90
N SER A 93 -1.03 -20.17 10.77
CA SER A 93 -0.13 -20.71 11.82
C SER A 93 1.28 -20.13 11.95
N ALA A 94 1.65 -19.00 11.32
CA ALA A 94 3.01 -18.46 11.49
C ALA A 94 3.11 -17.50 12.71
N PRO A 95 4.11 -17.68 13.62
CA PRO A 95 4.43 -16.69 14.64
C PRO A 95 4.98 -15.43 13.97
N LYS A 96 4.62 -14.23 14.48
CA LYS A 96 5.14 -12.90 14.12
C LYS A 96 5.74 -12.83 12.71
N ASP A 97 5.04 -12.31 11.71
CA ASP A 97 5.71 -12.00 10.46
C ASP A 97 6.76 -10.91 10.69
N PRO A 98 8.08 -11.21 10.66
CA PRO A 98 9.09 -10.20 10.84
C PRO A 98 9.25 -9.31 9.60
N LEU A 99 8.51 -9.60 8.51
CA LEU A 99 8.51 -8.85 7.25
C LEU A 99 7.30 -7.90 7.12
N ALA A 100 6.40 -7.89 8.11
CA ALA A 100 5.29 -6.96 8.19
C ALA A 100 5.79 -5.52 8.34
N THR A 101 5.63 -4.70 7.30
CA THR A 101 5.93 -3.27 7.40
C THR A 101 4.90 -2.58 8.29
N LEU A 102 5.35 -2.02 9.41
CA LEU A 102 4.54 -1.16 10.27
C LEU A 102 4.48 0.25 9.68
N PHE A 103 3.27 0.80 9.65
CA PHE A 103 2.98 2.15 9.17
C PHE A 103 2.36 2.98 10.29
N LEU A 104 2.77 4.24 10.41
CA LEU A 104 2.05 5.27 11.15
C LEU A 104 1.14 5.98 10.14
N ASN A 105 -0.18 6.00 10.38
CA ASN A 105 -1.16 6.61 9.49
C ASN A 105 -1.78 7.84 10.13
N GLU A 106 -1.42 9.03 9.67
CA GLU A 106 -2.06 10.28 10.09
C GLU A 106 -2.74 10.98 8.92
N PHE A 107 -3.89 11.60 9.19
CA PHE A 107 -4.61 12.45 8.25
C PHE A 107 -4.16 13.91 8.40
N ASN A 108 -4.38 14.74 7.37
CA ASN A 108 -4.16 16.21 7.39
C ASN A 108 -2.72 16.72 7.55
N VAL A 109 -1.70 15.87 7.64
CA VAL A 109 -0.30 16.27 7.88
C VAL A 109 0.24 17.23 6.81
N VAL A 110 -0.20 17.08 5.55
CA VAL A 110 0.31 17.83 4.39
C VAL A 110 -0.70 18.86 3.87
N GLU A 111 -1.99 18.66 4.09
CA GLU A 111 -3.04 19.33 3.30
C GLU A 111 -3.83 20.40 4.07
N SER A 112 -3.58 20.59 5.38
CA SER A 112 -4.34 21.57 6.17
C SER A 112 -3.52 22.26 7.24
N SER A 113 -3.95 23.46 7.64
CA SER A 113 -3.44 24.17 8.82
C SER A 113 -4.19 23.68 10.08
N ASP A 114 -4.18 22.37 10.30
CA ASP A 114 -4.67 21.77 11.53
C ASP A 114 -3.59 21.85 12.60
N SER A 115 -3.87 22.59 13.67
CA SER A 115 -2.95 22.67 14.82
C SER A 115 -2.69 21.31 15.48
N SER A 116 -3.56 20.31 15.25
CA SER A 116 -3.46 18.96 15.82
C SER A 116 -2.60 18.01 14.97
N SER A 117 -2.55 18.19 13.65
CA SER A 117 -1.79 17.37 12.69
C SER A 117 -0.79 18.23 11.90
N THR A 118 0.41 18.39 12.46
CA THR A 118 1.51 19.14 11.82
C THR A 118 2.65 18.21 11.42
N ILE A 119 3.43 18.62 10.42
CA ILE A 119 4.67 17.93 10.02
C ILE A 119 5.59 17.72 11.23
N ASP A 120 5.76 18.73 12.09
CA ASP A 120 6.63 18.65 13.27
C ASP A 120 6.12 17.63 14.30
N LYS A 121 4.80 17.52 14.49
CA LYS A 121 4.20 16.52 15.38
C LYS A 121 4.37 15.10 14.82
N TYR A 122 4.17 14.94 13.51
CA TYR A 122 4.41 13.67 12.83
C TYR A 122 5.87 13.24 12.95
N ILE A 123 6.83 14.15 12.69
CA ILE A 123 8.27 13.89 12.85
C ILE A 123 8.61 13.54 14.31
N SER A 124 8.08 14.29 15.28
CA SER A 124 8.32 14.03 16.70
C SER A 124 7.81 12.65 17.10
N LYS A 125 6.62 12.25 16.61
CA LYS A 125 6.06 10.92 16.86
C LYS A 125 6.91 9.81 16.23
N MET A 126 7.39 10.03 15.01
CA MET A 126 8.30 9.10 14.33
C MET A 126 9.63 8.93 15.07
N MET A 127 10.17 10.01 15.66
CA MET A 127 11.39 9.96 16.48
C MET A 127 11.17 9.21 17.78
N GLU A 128 10.08 9.48 18.51
CA GLU A 128 9.70 8.76 19.73
C GLU A 128 9.57 7.25 19.48
N LEU A 129 8.87 6.86 18.40
CA LEU A 129 8.71 5.46 18.03
C LEU A 129 10.06 4.79 17.67
N LYS A 130 10.98 5.52 17.04
CA LYS A 130 12.34 5.02 16.77
C LYS A 130 13.16 4.85 18.05
N GLU A 131 13.05 5.76 19.02
CA GLU A 131 13.71 5.65 20.33
C GLU A 131 13.21 4.43 21.12
N ASP A 132 11.91 4.12 21.01
CA ASP A 132 11.29 2.93 21.59
C ASP A 132 11.59 1.63 20.82
N GLY A 133 12.46 1.68 19.81
CA GLY A 133 12.92 0.50 19.06
C GLY A 133 11.96 0.01 17.99
N MET A 134 10.95 0.81 17.60
CA MET A 134 10.07 0.51 16.47
C MET A 134 10.69 1.02 15.16
N SER A 135 10.81 0.13 14.17
CA SER A 135 11.25 0.50 12.83
C SER A 135 10.03 0.85 11.97
N ILE A 136 9.94 2.11 11.53
CA ILE A 136 8.94 2.57 10.56
C ILE A 136 9.67 2.68 9.22
N ASN A 137 9.40 1.74 8.33
CA ASN A 137 10.24 1.46 7.16
C ASN A 137 9.73 2.10 5.86
N GLY A 138 8.64 2.85 5.90
CA GLY A 138 8.04 3.46 4.70
C GLY A 138 7.01 4.54 4.99
N ILE A 139 6.77 5.43 4.02
CA ILE A 139 5.68 6.40 4.04
C ILE A 139 4.60 5.92 3.05
N GLY A 140 3.39 5.72 3.54
CA GLY A 140 2.21 5.49 2.70
C GLY A 140 1.36 6.76 2.63
N LEU A 141 0.84 7.09 1.45
CA LEU A 141 -0.29 8.01 1.32
C LEU A 141 -1.56 7.15 1.30
N GLU A 142 -2.33 7.09 2.38
CA GLU A 142 -3.16 5.91 2.63
C GLU A 142 -4.67 6.11 2.46
N GLU A 143 -5.11 7.36 2.30
CA GLU A 143 -6.52 7.73 2.14
C GLU A 143 -6.66 8.95 1.21
N VAL A 144 -5.91 8.97 0.11
CA VAL A 144 -5.90 10.13 -0.79
C VAL A 144 -7.28 10.31 -1.43
N ASP A 145 -7.89 11.46 -1.18
CA ASP A 145 -9.06 11.95 -1.87
C ASP A 145 -8.94 13.44 -2.19
N ILE A 146 -9.78 13.92 -3.11
CA ILE A 146 -9.88 15.35 -3.40
C ILE A 146 -11.28 15.81 -2.99
N SER A 147 -11.34 16.95 -2.28
CA SER A 147 -12.58 17.55 -1.76
C SER A 147 -13.71 17.55 -2.80
N ASP A 148 -14.92 17.20 -2.36
CA ASP A 148 -16.14 17.21 -3.16
C ASP A 148 -16.66 18.63 -3.49
N THR A 149 -16.04 19.66 -2.91
CA THR A 149 -16.29 21.06 -3.25
C THR A 149 -15.77 21.45 -4.64
N PHE A 150 -14.86 20.66 -5.21
CA PHE A 150 -14.29 20.89 -6.54
C PHE A 150 -15.10 20.18 -7.63
N SER A 151 -15.05 20.71 -8.87
CA SER A 151 -15.61 19.99 -10.03
C SER A 151 -14.83 18.70 -10.29
N LYS A 152 -15.41 17.75 -11.03
CA LYS A 152 -14.74 16.48 -11.34
C LYS A 152 -13.46 16.67 -12.16
N GLU A 153 -13.42 17.68 -13.02
CA GLU A 153 -12.25 18.07 -13.79
C GLU A 153 -11.15 18.65 -12.89
N THR A 154 -11.52 19.51 -11.93
CA THR A 154 -10.58 20.03 -10.95
C THR A 154 -10.06 18.93 -10.01
N GLN A 155 -10.92 17.99 -9.59
CA GLN A 155 -10.51 16.82 -8.83
C GLN A 155 -9.46 16.02 -9.59
N ALA A 156 -9.64 15.80 -10.89
CA ALA A 156 -8.68 15.07 -11.72
C ALA A 156 -7.31 15.77 -11.80
N ILE A 157 -7.30 17.10 -11.96
CA ILE A 157 -6.06 17.89 -12.01
C ILE A 157 -5.26 17.75 -10.71
N TYR A 158 -5.92 17.92 -9.55
CA TYR A 158 -5.24 17.82 -8.26
C TYR A 158 -4.84 16.39 -7.93
N LEU A 159 -5.68 15.40 -8.27
CA LEU A 159 -5.33 13.99 -8.10
C LEU A 159 -4.05 13.65 -8.86
N GLU A 160 -3.92 14.10 -10.12
CA GLU A 160 -2.70 13.87 -10.89
C GLU A 160 -1.46 14.49 -10.23
N GLN A 161 -1.58 15.70 -9.68
CA GLN A 161 -0.48 16.38 -8.98
C GLN A 161 -0.03 15.59 -7.75
N VAL A 162 -0.98 15.22 -6.88
CA VAL A 162 -0.70 14.45 -5.66
C VAL A 162 -0.07 13.10 -5.99
N LEU A 163 -0.63 12.39 -6.98
CA LEU A 163 -0.11 11.09 -7.41
C LEU A 163 1.33 11.21 -7.94
N ARG A 164 1.61 12.20 -8.79
CA ARG A 164 2.97 12.42 -9.33
C ARG A 164 3.97 12.83 -8.27
N GLU A 165 3.58 13.72 -7.35
CA GLU A 165 4.44 14.15 -6.25
C GLU A 165 4.79 12.98 -5.33
N GLY A 166 3.77 12.23 -4.89
CA GLY A 166 3.98 11.02 -4.09
C GLY A 166 4.85 9.99 -4.80
N PHE A 167 4.59 9.71 -6.08
CA PHE A 167 5.36 8.76 -6.87
C PHE A 167 6.82 9.20 -7.09
N SER A 168 7.07 10.50 -7.19
CA SER A 168 8.43 11.05 -7.39
C SER A 168 9.32 10.96 -6.16
N HIS A 169 8.72 10.75 -4.97
CA HIS A 169 9.45 10.83 -3.71
C HIS A 169 9.99 9.44 -3.29
N PRO A 170 11.32 9.26 -3.12
CA PRO A 170 11.94 7.96 -2.86
C PRO A 170 11.60 7.36 -1.49
N GLY A 171 10.98 8.13 -0.60
CA GLY A 171 10.47 7.64 0.70
C GLY A 171 9.02 7.14 0.67
N VAL A 172 8.28 7.33 -0.43
CA VAL A 172 6.89 6.87 -0.55
C VAL A 172 6.90 5.46 -1.12
N ASP A 173 6.32 4.50 -0.40
CA ASP A 173 6.29 3.09 -0.78
C ASP A 173 4.97 2.65 -1.42
N GLY A 174 3.90 3.42 -1.19
CA GLY A 174 2.60 3.13 -1.75
C GLY A 174 1.65 4.31 -1.64
N ILE A 175 0.67 4.35 -2.55
CA ILE A 175 -0.42 5.31 -2.55
C ILE A 175 -1.73 4.51 -2.61
N MET A 176 -2.62 4.75 -1.67
CA MET A 176 -3.96 4.18 -1.58
C MET A 176 -4.98 5.31 -1.67
N LEU A 177 -5.98 5.13 -2.54
CA LEU A 177 -7.00 6.14 -2.81
C LEU A 177 -8.28 5.83 -2.03
N TRP A 178 -8.84 6.84 -1.34
CA TRP A 178 -10.16 6.73 -0.73
C TRP A 178 -11.26 7.05 -1.76
N SER A 179 -11.55 6.06 -2.61
CA SER A 179 -12.37 6.26 -3.81
C SER A 179 -13.56 5.30 -3.96
N ALA A 180 -13.90 4.57 -2.90
CA ALA A 180 -14.96 3.58 -2.92
C ALA A 180 -16.36 4.21 -3.11
N ILE A 181 -17.18 3.56 -3.94
CA ILE A 181 -18.59 3.92 -4.12
C ILE A 181 -19.42 3.22 -3.05
N ARG A 182 -20.16 4.00 -2.27
CA ARG A 182 -21.08 3.49 -1.25
C ARG A 182 -22.50 3.94 -1.55
N ARG A 183 -23.41 2.99 -1.81
CA ARG A 183 -24.84 3.25 -2.10
C ARG A 183 -25.03 4.31 -3.21
N ASN A 184 -24.31 4.16 -4.32
CA ASN A 184 -24.32 5.05 -5.48
C ASN A 184 -23.82 6.48 -5.19
N LYS A 185 -23.01 6.68 -4.14
CA LYS A 185 -22.37 7.95 -3.81
C LYS A 185 -20.92 7.75 -3.40
N CYS A 186 -20.09 8.75 -3.68
CA CYS A 186 -18.72 8.85 -3.17
C CYS A 186 -18.73 9.47 -1.77
N TYR A 187 -17.72 9.19 -0.97
CA TYR A 187 -17.46 10.01 0.22
C TYR A 187 -17.04 11.42 -0.19
N ARG A 188 -15.95 11.55 -0.96
CA ARG A 188 -15.45 12.83 -1.52
C ARG A 188 -15.08 12.73 -3.00
N MET A 189 -14.44 11.62 -3.36
CA MET A 189 -13.98 11.32 -4.72
C MET A 189 -14.35 9.87 -5.09
N CYS A 190 -14.59 9.62 -6.37
CA CYS A 190 -14.67 8.25 -6.93
C CYS A 190 -13.80 8.21 -8.19
N LEU A 191 -13.40 7.00 -8.59
CA LEU A 191 -12.79 6.78 -9.91
C LEU A 191 -13.82 6.49 -10.99
N THR A 192 -14.94 5.87 -10.62
CA THR A 192 -16.04 5.54 -11.53
C THR A 192 -17.39 6.05 -11.03
N ASP A 193 -18.38 6.07 -11.91
CA ASP A 193 -19.78 6.25 -11.55
C ASP A 193 -20.42 4.91 -11.09
N PRO A 194 -21.69 4.90 -10.62
CA PRO A 194 -22.35 3.68 -10.18
C PRO A 194 -22.53 2.60 -11.26
N ASP A 195 -22.46 2.96 -12.54
CA ASP A 195 -22.54 2.06 -13.68
C ASP A 195 -21.15 1.57 -14.13
N LEU A 196 -20.11 1.92 -13.38
CA LEU A 196 -18.70 1.62 -13.62
C LEU A 196 -18.11 2.32 -14.85
N ASN A 197 -18.71 3.41 -15.32
CA ASN A 197 -18.07 4.27 -16.30
C ASN A 197 -16.98 5.12 -15.62
N ASN A 198 -15.88 5.36 -16.33
CA ASN A 198 -14.77 6.14 -15.80
C ASN A 198 -15.18 7.59 -15.57
N LEU A 199 -14.77 8.15 -14.44
CA LEU A 199 -14.79 9.59 -14.18
C LEU A 199 -13.43 10.19 -14.56
N PRO A 200 -13.32 11.53 -14.69
CA PRO A 200 -12.03 12.18 -15.01
C PRO A 200 -10.87 11.78 -14.09
N THR A 201 -11.16 11.53 -12.81
CA THR A 201 -10.21 11.02 -11.80
C THR A 201 -9.78 9.58 -12.08
N GLY A 202 -10.69 8.72 -12.56
CA GLY A 202 -10.35 7.38 -13.04
C GLY A 202 -9.49 7.40 -14.29
N ASP A 203 -9.79 8.29 -15.25
CA ASP A 203 -8.98 8.47 -16.46
C ASP A 203 -7.54 8.89 -16.13
N VAL A 204 -7.35 9.73 -15.10
CA VAL A 204 -6.03 10.09 -14.58
C VAL A 204 -5.28 8.88 -14.05
N VAL A 205 -5.92 8.05 -13.22
CA VAL A 205 -5.29 6.84 -12.66
C VAL A 205 -4.90 5.87 -13.77
N ASP A 206 -5.79 5.60 -14.72
CA ASP A 206 -5.51 4.71 -15.86
C ASP A 206 -4.35 5.23 -16.72
N LYS A 207 -4.32 6.55 -16.98
CA LYS A 207 -3.22 7.20 -17.70
C LYS A 207 -1.90 7.02 -16.96
N LEU A 208 -1.85 7.29 -15.66
CA LEU A 208 -0.62 7.20 -14.86
C LEU A 208 -0.14 5.76 -14.71
N LEU A 209 -1.03 4.78 -14.51
CA LEU A 209 -0.66 3.36 -14.49
C LEU A 209 -0.04 2.91 -15.81
N LYS A 210 -0.56 3.41 -16.93
CA LYS A 210 0.02 3.15 -18.26
C LYS A 210 1.37 3.86 -18.46
N GLU A 211 1.52 5.06 -17.92
CA GLU A 211 2.77 5.84 -17.98
C GLU A 211 3.87 5.21 -17.10
N TRP A 212 3.50 4.73 -15.91
CA TRP A 212 4.39 4.10 -14.94
C TRP A 212 4.54 2.59 -15.16
N ASP A 213 4.62 2.21 -16.43
CA ASP A 213 4.97 0.86 -16.85
C ASP A 213 6.18 0.90 -17.77
N THR A 214 7.13 -0.01 -17.53
CA THR A 214 8.31 -0.15 -18.38
C THR A 214 7.95 -0.76 -19.74
N GLY A 215 6.84 -1.51 -19.78
CA GLY A 215 6.39 -2.19 -20.98
C GLY A 215 7.43 -3.17 -21.52
N VAL A 216 7.44 -3.35 -22.84
CA VAL A 216 8.41 -4.22 -23.53
C VAL A 216 9.53 -3.38 -24.11
N VAL A 217 10.74 -3.54 -23.56
CA VAL A 217 11.96 -2.93 -24.06
C VAL A 217 12.68 -3.92 -24.98
N LYS A 218 13.12 -3.46 -26.15
CA LYS A 218 13.91 -4.23 -27.11
C LYS A 218 15.22 -3.51 -27.39
N GLY A 219 16.29 -4.26 -27.57
CA GLY A 219 17.58 -3.71 -27.94
C GLY A 219 18.57 -4.78 -28.40
N GLN A 220 19.77 -4.30 -28.78
CA GLN A 220 20.91 -5.14 -29.13
C GLN A 220 22.02 -4.90 -28.13
N THR A 221 22.71 -5.97 -27.76
CA THR A 221 23.91 -5.87 -26.91
C THR A 221 25.05 -5.20 -27.66
N ASP A 222 25.96 -4.57 -26.92
CA ASP A 222 27.22 -4.06 -27.45
C ASP A 222 28.22 -5.20 -27.79
N GLU A 223 29.43 -4.82 -28.18
CA GLU A 223 30.53 -5.74 -28.52
C GLU A 223 31.00 -6.62 -27.35
N HIS A 224 30.62 -6.26 -26.12
CA HIS A 224 30.90 -7.02 -24.91
C HIS A 224 29.69 -7.85 -24.43
N GLY A 225 28.59 -7.88 -25.20
CA GLY A 225 27.37 -8.59 -24.82
C GLY A 225 26.53 -7.88 -23.75
N SER A 226 26.77 -6.59 -23.51
CA SER A 226 26.07 -5.80 -22.49
C SER A 226 24.92 -4.99 -23.08
N TYR A 227 23.84 -4.83 -22.33
CA TYR A 227 22.70 -3.99 -22.67
C TYR A 227 22.14 -3.33 -21.40
N SER A 228 21.92 -2.02 -21.47
CA SER A 228 21.40 -1.21 -20.35
C SER A 228 20.04 -0.62 -20.70
N PHE A 229 19.13 -0.61 -19.74
CA PHE A 229 17.82 0.05 -19.85
C PHE A 229 17.39 0.64 -18.51
N TYR A 230 16.46 1.58 -18.55
CA TYR A 230 15.79 2.11 -17.36
C TYR A 230 14.40 1.51 -17.25
N GLY A 231 14.01 1.10 -16.05
CA GLY A 231 12.71 0.49 -15.78
C GLY A 231 12.18 0.83 -14.39
N PHE A 232 10.88 0.71 -14.23
CA PHE A 232 10.17 0.82 -12.96
C PHE A 232 10.36 -0.45 -12.10
N LEU A 233 10.13 -0.33 -10.80
CA LEU A 233 10.24 -1.47 -9.88
C LEU A 233 9.28 -2.60 -10.28
N GLY A 234 9.72 -3.85 -10.16
CA GLY A 234 8.87 -5.01 -10.43
C GLY A 234 9.62 -6.21 -10.98
N GLU A 235 8.85 -7.23 -11.35
CA GLU A 235 9.34 -8.47 -11.93
C GLU A 235 9.44 -8.35 -13.46
N TYR A 236 10.57 -8.82 -14.00
CA TYR A 236 10.86 -8.78 -15.43
C TYR A 236 11.12 -10.19 -15.96
N LYS A 237 10.58 -10.46 -17.15
CA LYS A 237 11.01 -11.57 -17.99
C LYS A 237 11.93 -11.01 -19.07
N VAL A 238 13.10 -11.61 -19.23
CA VAL A 238 14.06 -11.29 -20.29
C VAL A 238 14.19 -12.47 -21.23
N THR A 239 14.21 -12.17 -22.53
CA THR A 239 14.47 -13.14 -23.59
C THR A 239 15.66 -12.64 -24.38
N ALA A 240 16.74 -13.44 -24.43
CA ALA A 240 17.96 -13.12 -25.16
C ALA A 240 18.17 -14.13 -26.29
N SER A 241 18.67 -13.66 -27.43
CA SER A 241 18.93 -14.52 -28.60
C SER A 241 20.28 -14.24 -29.23
N TYR A 242 21.04 -15.29 -29.54
CA TYR A 242 22.33 -15.22 -30.25
C TYR A 242 22.55 -16.48 -31.08
N GLY A 243 23.02 -16.33 -32.32
CA GLY A 243 23.34 -17.49 -33.19
C GLY A 243 22.19 -18.48 -33.39
N GLY A 244 20.94 -17.99 -33.45
CA GLY A 244 19.73 -18.81 -33.60
C GLY A 244 19.25 -19.51 -32.32
N LYS A 245 19.95 -19.34 -31.19
CA LYS A 245 19.53 -19.82 -29.88
C LYS A 245 18.77 -18.74 -29.13
N VAL A 246 17.84 -19.16 -28.27
CA VAL A 246 17.02 -18.29 -27.42
C VAL A 246 17.08 -18.80 -25.99
N VAL A 247 17.23 -17.89 -25.03
CA VAL A 247 17.16 -18.17 -23.59
C VAL A 247 16.21 -17.18 -22.93
N ASP A 248 15.36 -17.71 -22.08
CA ASP A 248 14.48 -16.93 -21.20
C ASP A 248 15.04 -16.95 -19.76
N ALA A 249 14.94 -15.82 -19.07
CA ALA A 249 15.12 -15.76 -17.63
C ALA A 249 14.19 -14.71 -17.02
N ALA A 250 14.19 -14.63 -15.69
CA ALA A 250 13.48 -13.61 -14.95
C ALA A 250 14.37 -12.99 -13.87
N PHE A 251 14.12 -11.73 -13.55
CA PHE A 251 14.75 -11.02 -12.46
C PHE A 251 13.80 -9.97 -11.88
N SER A 252 14.04 -9.59 -10.62
CA SER A 252 13.31 -8.51 -9.95
C SER A 252 14.13 -7.22 -9.95
N LEU A 253 13.49 -6.09 -10.21
CA LEU A 253 14.06 -4.76 -10.00
C LEU A 253 13.47 -4.17 -8.70
N SER A 254 14.34 -3.93 -7.74
CA SER A 254 14.03 -3.42 -6.40
C SER A 254 14.74 -2.09 -6.17
N ARG A 255 14.29 -1.28 -5.20
CA ARG A 255 14.95 -0.02 -4.84
C ARG A 255 16.42 -0.28 -4.48
N SER A 256 17.32 0.52 -5.04
CA SER A 256 18.74 0.51 -4.78
C SER A 256 19.35 1.82 -5.26
N ASP A 257 20.41 2.28 -4.60
CA ASP A 257 21.21 3.43 -5.04
C ASP A 257 22.18 3.05 -6.16
N GLU A 258 22.27 1.77 -6.52
CA GLU A 258 23.18 1.23 -7.52
C GLU A 258 22.45 0.61 -8.70
N THR A 259 23.12 0.57 -9.85
CA THR A 259 22.66 -0.17 -11.02
C THR A 259 22.66 -1.66 -10.72
N LYS A 260 21.51 -2.32 -10.95
CA LYS A 260 21.39 -3.77 -10.78
C LYS A 260 21.92 -4.48 -12.03
N HIS A 261 22.92 -5.35 -11.84
CA HIS A 261 23.50 -6.16 -12.90
C HIS A 261 22.89 -7.57 -12.92
N PHE A 262 22.56 -8.07 -14.11
CA PHE A 262 22.05 -9.41 -14.32
C PHE A 262 22.79 -10.06 -15.49
N SER A 263 23.21 -11.32 -15.32
CA SER A 263 23.99 -12.04 -16.34
C SER A 263 23.21 -13.24 -16.85
N LEU A 264 23.15 -13.37 -18.17
CA LEU A 264 22.54 -14.48 -18.88
C LEU A 264 23.63 -15.29 -19.58
N GLN A 265 23.65 -16.61 -19.36
CA GLN A 265 24.53 -17.49 -20.11
C GLN A 265 23.75 -18.11 -21.27
N LEU A 266 24.24 -17.88 -22.50
CA LEU A 266 23.71 -18.53 -23.69
C LEU A 266 24.46 -19.86 -23.89
N PRO A 267 23.75 -20.96 -24.19
CA PRO A 267 24.40 -22.25 -24.38
C PRO A 267 25.38 -22.16 -25.56
N VAL A 268 26.65 -22.50 -25.32
CA VAL A 268 27.69 -22.54 -26.35
C VAL A 268 27.45 -23.78 -27.23
N THR A 269 27.55 -23.64 -28.54
CA THR A 269 27.62 -24.80 -29.44
C THR A 269 29.02 -25.38 -29.30
N SER A 270 29.14 -26.62 -28.81
CA SER A 270 30.35 -27.40 -29.02
C SER A 270 30.57 -27.52 -30.52
N THR A 271 31.58 -26.83 -31.05
CA THR A 271 32.07 -26.98 -32.42
C THR A 271 32.75 -28.32 -32.60
#